data_AF-I4AL77-F1
#
_entry.id   AF-I4AL77-F1
#
_cell.length_a   1.000
_cell.length_b   1.000
_cell.length_c   1.000
_cell.angle_alpha   90.00
_cell.angle_beta   90.00
_cell.angle_gamma   90.00
#
_symmetry.space_group_name_H-M   'P 1'
#
loop_
_entity.id
_entity.type
_entity.pdbx_description
1 polymer ?
#
loop_
_entity_poly.entity_id
_entity_poly.type
_entity_poly.pdbx_seq_one_letter_code
_entity_poly.pdbx_strand_id
1 'polypeptide(L)'
;MSTTIDIIPVKTTEITFGEVISLSEKHINSFLNTVGIEKEIELLVNIHDNNEKYKFDIELTDRFEWKKNEYAWFSIKGIAGGTDAYCELLADPEIDPDDPWWKLADLKENNKSIDNIESKLEKAKKLNRMWYFRRSAGQPGIINISYGIIGASVAELTSGILSSTDGAWDYREFPAESDEFLNFYFRPEKAISDDNAEWAKRCIDGIEEELLRPTMAIVNTGLWSKIKGLFK
;
A
#
# COMPACT_ATOMS: atom_id res chain seq x y z
N MET A 1 2.11 -3.70 -15.66
CA MET A 1 2.39 -2.35 -15.13
C MET A 1 2.04 -2.37 -13.65
N SER A 2 2.83 -1.71 -12.82
CA SER A 2 2.59 -1.55 -11.38
C SER A 2 2.91 -0.12 -10.98
N THR A 3 2.32 0.32 -9.88
CA THR A 3 2.55 1.63 -9.28
C THR A 3 2.99 1.48 -7.82
N THR A 4 3.78 2.41 -7.30
CA THR A 4 4.28 2.38 -5.93
C THR A 4 3.99 3.67 -5.17
N ILE A 5 3.77 3.52 -3.86
CA ILE A 5 3.75 4.63 -2.90
C ILE A 5 4.87 4.37 -1.92
N ASP A 6 5.83 5.28 -1.88
CA ASP A 6 6.98 5.26 -0.99
C ASP A 6 6.64 6.01 0.30
N ILE A 7 7.11 5.48 1.43
CA ILE A 7 6.92 6.05 2.76
C ILE A 7 8.27 6.18 3.43
N ILE A 8 8.63 7.42 3.72
CA ILE A 8 9.91 7.79 4.32
C ILE A 8 9.64 8.27 5.75
N PRO A 9 9.87 7.43 6.78
CA PRO A 9 9.62 7.79 8.18
C PRO A 9 10.51 8.94 8.63
N VAL A 10 9.97 9.79 9.51
CA VAL A 10 10.70 10.95 10.04
C VAL A 10 10.93 10.83 11.55
N LYS A 11 9.96 10.26 12.29
CA LYS A 11 9.99 10.24 13.76
C LYS A 11 10.48 8.91 14.33
N THR A 12 10.04 7.79 13.78
CA THR A 12 10.32 6.45 14.30
C THR A 12 10.17 5.38 13.22
N THR A 13 10.81 4.24 13.40
CA THR A 13 10.54 2.98 12.66
C THR A 13 9.96 1.90 13.57
N GLU A 14 9.83 2.20 14.86
CA GLU A 14 9.37 1.29 15.91
C GLU A 14 7.83 1.29 15.96
N ILE A 15 7.22 0.72 14.91
CA ILE A 15 5.77 0.50 14.82
C ILE A 15 5.51 -1.00 14.64
N THR A 16 4.28 -1.43 14.88
CA THR A 16 3.86 -2.85 14.81
C THR A 16 2.89 -3.11 13.66
N PHE A 17 2.78 -4.38 13.23
CA PHE A 17 1.75 -4.78 12.28
C PHE A 17 0.33 -4.47 12.78
N GLY A 18 0.07 -4.65 14.08
CA GLY A 18 -1.22 -4.36 14.70
C GLY A 18 -1.60 -2.88 14.64
N GLU A 19 -0.65 -1.97 14.86
CA GLU A 19 -0.88 -0.52 14.71
C GLU A 19 -1.18 -0.16 13.26
N VAL A 20 -0.41 -0.69 12.31
CA VAL A 20 -0.61 -0.43 10.87
C VAL A 20 -1.98 -0.95 10.42
N ILE A 21 -2.35 -2.18 10.77
CA ILE A 21 -3.66 -2.76 10.43
C ILE A 21 -4.79 -1.92 11.02
N SER A 22 -4.75 -1.66 12.33
CA SER A 22 -5.83 -0.97 13.02
C SER A 22 -6.08 0.44 12.47
N LEU A 23 -5.01 1.19 12.18
CA LEU A 23 -5.13 2.53 11.61
C LEU A 23 -5.57 2.49 10.14
N SER A 24 -5.08 1.53 9.37
CA SER A 24 -5.47 1.35 7.97
C SER A 24 -6.95 0.99 7.83
N GLU A 25 -7.46 0.04 8.63
CA GLU A 25 -8.88 -0.31 8.65
C GLU A 25 -9.74 0.90 8.99
N LYS A 26 -9.36 1.67 10.02
CA LYS A 26 -10.05 2.91 10.38
C LYS A 26 -10.12 3.88 9.20
N HIS A 27 -9.02 4.12 8.50
CA HIS A 27 -8.98 5.07 7.38
C HIS A 27 -9.72 4.55 6.15
N ILE A 28 -9.62 3.26 5.84
CA ILE A 28 -10.34 2.63 4.72
C ILE A 28 -11.84 2.68 5.00
N ASN A 29 -12.29 2.28 6.19
CA ASN A 29 -13.71 2.30 6.54
C ASN A 29 -14.25 3.74 6.60
N SER A 30 -13.44 4.71 7.06
CA SER A 30 -13.78 6.13 6.93
C SER A 30 -13.94 6.56 5.47
N PHE A 31 -13.03 6.15 4.58
CA PHE A 31 -13.16 6.41 3.14
C PHE A 31 -14.45 5.81 2.58
N LEU A 32 -14.75 4.55 2.88
CA LEU A 32 -15.96 3.86 2.41
C LEU A 32 -17.24 4.59 2.84
N ASN A 33 -17.30 5.01 4.10
CA ASN A 33 -18.43 5.79 4.62
C ASN A 33 -18.60 7.12 3.87
N THR A 34 -17.51 7.81 3.51
CA THR A 34 -17.60 9.07 2.74
C THR A 34 -18.16 8.88 1.33
N VAL A 35 -18.06 7.68 0.75
CA VAL A 35 -18.62 7.34 -0.57
C VAL A 35 -19.93 6.55 -0.48
N GLY A 36 -20.54 6.46 0.70
CA GLY A 36 -21.85 5.82 0.92
C GLY A 36 -21.83 4.30 1.03
N ILE A 37 -20.66 3.70 1.26
CA ILE A 37 -20.52 2.24 1.40
C ILE A 37 -20.42 1.89 2.89
N GLU A 38 -21.52 1.40 3.46
CA GLU A 38 -21.64 1.03 4.89
C GLU A 38 -21.15 -0.41 5.14
N LYS A 39 -19.86 -0.67 4.87
CA LYS A 39 -19.20 -1.94 5.18
C LYS A 39 -17.85 -1.73 5.81
N GLU A 40 -17.58 -2.52 6.84
CA GLU A 40 -16.27 -2.61 7.47
C GLU A 40 -15.46 -3.72 6.79
N ILE A 41 -14.22 -3.40 6.46
CA ILE A 41 -13.23 -4.36 5.94
C ILE A 41 -12.39 -4.96 7.07
N GLU A 42 -11.84 -6.15 6.81
CA GLU A 42 -10.85 -6.82 7.67
C GLU A 42 -9.58 -7.02 6.83
N LEU A 43 -8.48 -6.37 7.22
CA LEU A 43 -7.17 -6.52 6.59
C LEU A 43 -6.47 -7.77 7.11
N LEU A 44 -5.85 -8.49 6.18
CA LEU A 44 -5.03 -9.65 6.44
C LEU A 44 -3.63 -9.36 5.90
N VAL A 45 -2.60 -9.72 6.68
CA VAL A 45 -1.20 -9.58 6.29
C VAL A 45 -0.43 -10.87 6.57
N ASN A 46 0.57 -11.14 5.75
CA ASN A 46 1.54 -12.21 5.95
C ASN A 46 2.82 -11.86 5.18
N ILE A 47 3.94 -12.49 5.55
CA ILE A 47 5.23 -12.26 4.91
C ILE A 47 5.51 -13.39 3.93
N HIS A 48 5.94 -13.04 2.73
CA HIS A 48 6.37 -13.95 1.69
C HIS A 48 7.86 -13.77 1.43
N ASP A 49 8.56 -14.84 1.06
CA ASP A 49 9.86 -14.67 0.41
C ASP A 49 9.67 -14.31 -1.07
N ASN A 50 10.61 -13.57 -1.66
CA ASN A 50 10.50 -13.14 -3.06
C ASN A 50 10.47 -14.29 -4.08
N ASN A 51 10.80 -15.53 -3.67
CA ASN A 51 10.69 -16.70 -4.52
C ASN A 51 9.36 -17.45 -4.37
N GLU A 52 8.44 -16.94 -3.53
CA GLU A 52 7.14 -17.53 -3.20
C GLU A 52 7.22 -18.99 -2.67
N LYS A 53 8.38 -19.37 -2.12
CA LYS A 53 8.60 -20.70 -1.54
C LYS A 53 8.01 -20.81 -0.15
N TYR A 54 7.96 -19.71 0.59
CA TYR A 54 7.50 -19.69 1.97
C TYR A 54 6.57 -18.52 2.24
N LYS A 55 5.61 -18.79 3.13
CA LYS A 55 4.70 -17.82 3.74
C LYS A 55 4.84 -17.93 5.25
N PHE A 56 5.00 -16.79 5.91
CA PHE A 56 5.05 -16.66 7.35
C PHE A 56 3.83 -15.88 7.82
N ASP A 57 3.13 -16.42 8.80
CA ASP A 57 2.15 -15.64 9.55
C ASP A 57 2.89 -14.68 10.49
N ILE A 58 2.28 -13.53 10.76
CA ILE A 58 2.81 -12.54 11.72
C ILE A 58 1.96 -12.55 12.99
N GLU A 59 2.56 -12.12 14.09
CA GLU A 59 1.82 -11.68 15.26
C GLU A 59 1.57 -10.17 15.17
N LEU A 60 0.41 -9.70 15.61
CA LEU A 60 0.08 -8.27 15.56
C LEU A 60 1.05 -7.41 16.40
N THR A 61 1.73 -8.01 17.37
CA THR A 61 2.77 -7.38 18.18
C THR A 61 4.14 -7.34 17.52
N ASP A 62 4.33 -8.02 16.39
CA ASP A 62 5.58 -7.99 15.65
C ASP A 62 5.85 -6.58 15.11
N ARG A 63 7.14 -6.22 15.09
CA ARG A 63 7.60 -4.98 14.45
C ARG A 63 7.23 -5.01 12.97
N PHE A 64 6.90 -3.84 12.43
CA PHE A 64 6.60 -3.64 11.02
C PHE A 64 7.87 -3.60 10.17
N GLU A 65 8.62 -4.70 10.21
CA GLU A 65 9.93 -4.84 9.60
C GLU A 65 10.15 -6.28 9.16
N TRP A 66 10.71 -6.47 7.96
CA TRP A 66 11.05 -7.76 7.39
C TRP A 66 12.31 -7.63 6.52
N LYS A 67 12.83 -8.74 5.99
CA LYS A 67 14.10 -8.74 5.26
C LYS A 67 13.95 -8.20 3.83
N LYS A 68 15.04 -7.67 3.24
CA LYS A 68 15.09 -7.18 1.84
C LYS A 68 14.62 -8.21 0.80
N ASN A 69 14.76 -9.51 1.09
CA ASN A 69 14.35 -10.61 0.20
C ASN A 69 12.94 -11.13 0.48
N GLU A 70 12.15 -10.38 1.25
CA GLU A 70 10.79 -10.70 1.66
C GLU A 70 9.86 -9.52 1.33
N TYR A 71 8.56 -9.78 1.22
CA TYR A 71 7.52 -8.76 1.09
C TYR A 71 6.33 -9.08 1.99
N ALA A 72 5.69 -8.04 2.53
CA ALA A 72 4.42 -8.19 3.22
C ALA A 72 3.29 -8.17 2.20
N TRP A 73 2.42 -9.19 2.21
CA TRP A 73 1.23 -9.24 1.36
C TRP A 73 0.00 -8.83 2.16
N PHE A 74 -0.55 -7.66 1.82
CA PHE A 74 -1.80 -7.17 2.38
C PHE A 74 -2.98 -7.55 1.48
N SER A 75 -4.04 -8.04 2.09
CA SER A 75 -5.29 -8.41 1.41
C SER A 75 -6.48 -8.06 2.28
N ILE A 76 -7.67 -8.02 1.67
CA ILE A 76 -8.94 -7.84 2.40
C ILE A 76 -9.66 -9.17 2.43
N LYS A 77 -10.16 -9.56 3.59
CA LYS A 77 -10.89 -10.82 3.77
C LYS A 77 -12.07 -10.93 2.79
N GLY A 78 -12.08 -12.02 2.03
CA GLY A 78 -13.11 -12.30 1.03
C GLY A 78 -12.90 -11.62 -0.32
N ILE A 79 -11.87 -10.78 -0.48
CA ILE A 79 -11.54 -10.11 -1.73
C ILE A 79 -10.31 -10.78 -2.36
N ALA A 80 -10.43 -11.17 -3.63
CA ALA A 80 -9.31 -11.67 -4.38
C ALA A 80 -8.32 -10.54 -4.72
N GLY A 81 -7.02 -10.79 -4.55
CA GLY A 81 -5.99 -9.80 -4.81
C GLY A 81 -5.44 -9.17 -3.53
N GLY A 82 -4.69 -8.08 -3.71
CA GLY A 82 -3.92 -7.47 -2.63
C GLY A 82 -2.81 -6.55 -3.13
N THR A 83 -1.99 -6.11 -2.18
CA THR A 83 -0.83 -5.25 -2.42
C THR A 83 0.37 -5.81 -1.68
N ASP A 84 1.50 -5.84 -2.37
CA ASP A 84 2.80 -6.16 -1.80
C ASP A 84 3.46 -4.91 -1.22
N ALA A 85 4.09 -5.05 -0.06
CA ALA A 85 4.87 -4.01 0.59
C ALA A 85 6.29 -4.50 0.84
N TYR A 86 7.26 -3.60 0.70
CA TYR A 86 8.67 -3.89 0.87
C TYR A 86 9.28 -2.98 1.93
N CYS A 87 10.35 -3.46 2.55
CA CYS A 87 11.05 -2.76 3.62
C CYS A 87 12.53 -2.67 3.23
N GLU A 88 12.98 -1.45 2.92
CA GLU A 88 14.31 -1.21 2.36
C GLU A 88 15.05 -0.10 3.11
N LEU A 89 16.36 -0.01 2.86
CA LEU A 89 17.13 1.14 3.31
C LEU A 89 16.79 2.34 2.42
N LEU A 90 16.73 3.51 3.03
CA LEU A 90 16.52 4.76 2.30
C LEU A 90 17.75 5.13 1.47
N ALA A 91 18.94 4.87 2.01
CA ALA A 91 20.19 5.01 1.28
C ALA A 91 20.31 3.91 0.21
N ASP A 92 20.61 4.32 -1.03
CA ASP A 92 20.71 3.44 -2.18
C ASP A 92 22.04 3.62 -2.94
N PRO A 93 23.16 3.16 -2.34
CA PRO A 93 24.47 3.20 -2.99
C PRO A 93 24.60 2.17 -4.14
N GLU A 94 23.63 1.26 -4.30
CA GLU A 94 23.60 0.31 -5.42
C GLU A 94 23.20 1.02 -6.72
N ILE A 95 22.27 1.98 -6.64
CA ILE A 95 21.83 2.81 -7.78
C ILE A 95 22.75 4.01 -8.00
N ASP A 96 23.03 4.79 -6.96
CA ASP A 96 23.89 5.97 -7.05
C ASP A 96 24.93 5.97 -5.92
N PRO A 97 26.15 5.48 -6.18
CA PRO A 97 27.22 5.48 -5.20
C PRO A 97 27.70 6.87 -4.76
N ASP A 98 27.54 7.88 -5.61
CA ASP A 98 28.04 9.24 -5.39
C ASP A 98 27.01 10.08 -4.60
N ASP A 99 25.71 9.82 -4.79
CA ASP A 99 24.62 10.34 -3.96
C ASP A 99 23.66 9.23 -3.49
N PRO A 100 24.03 8.45 -2.46
CA PRO A 100 23.17 7.38 -1.95
C PRO A 100 21.86 7.91 -1.35
N TRP A 101 21.69 9.22 -1.18
CA TRP A 101 20.49 9.83 -0.61
C TRP A 101 19.67 10.59 -1.66
N TRP A 102 19.88 10.32 -2.95
CA TRP A 102 19.23 11.02 -4.07
C TRP A 102 17.70 11.16 -3.91
N LYS A 103 17.01 10.15 -3.37
CA LYS A 103 15.56 10.19 -3.10
C LYS A 103 15.18 11.38 -2.21
N LEU A 104 16.03 11.75 -1.24
CA LEU A 104 15.80 12.90 -0.38
C LEU A 104 15.96 14.23 -1.12
N ALA A 105 16.89 14.30 -2.09
CA ALA A 105 17.03 15.48 -2.93
C ALA A 105 15.77 15.68 -3.80
N ASP A 106 15.26 14.60 -4.40
CA ASP A 106 14.04 14.62 -5.20
C ASP A 106 12.82 15.07 -4.37
N LEU A 107 12.66 14.54 -3.15
CA LEU A 107 11.59 14.99 -2.24
C LEU A 107 11.71 16.49 -1.95
N LYS A 108 12.92 16.97 -1.69
CA LYS A 108 13.16 18.37 -1.36
C LYS A 108 12.83 19.29 -2.53
N GLU A 109 13.26 18.94 -3.74
CA GLU A 109 13.03 19.74 -4.94
C GLU A 109 11.54 19.81 -5.32
N ASN A 110 10.81 18.70 -5.13
CA ASN A 110 9.40 18.62 -5.47
C ASN A 110 8.46 19.09 -4.35
N ASN A 111 8.97 19.36 -3.15
CA ASN A 111 8.15 19.78 -2.01
C ASN A 111 7.44 21.12 -2.25
N LYS A 112 6.12 21.15 -2.01
CA LYS A 112 5.29 22.34 -2.17
C LYS A 112 4.59 22.79 -0.88
N SER A 113 4.27 21.84 -0.01
CA SER A 113 3.37 22.04 1.14
C SER A 113 3.98 21.62 2.48
N ILE A 114 4.99 20.74 2.49
CA ILE A 114 5.52 20.19 3.74
C ILE A 114 6.43 21.21 4.43
N ASP A 115 5.97 21.69 5.58
CA ASP A 115 6.74 22.60 6.43
C ASP A 115 7.99 21.93 7.00
N ASN A 116 9.07 22.72 7.10
CA ASN A 116 10.36 22.31 7.66
C ASN A 116 10.94 21.03 7.02
N ILE A 117 10.70 20.84 5.71
CA ILE A 117 11.10 19.64 4.97
C ILE A 117 12.56 19.24 5.23
N GLU A 118 13.51 20.17 5.17
CA GLU A 118 14.94 19.88 5.39
C GLU A 118 15.21 19.20 6.74
N SER A 119 14.58 19.70 7.82
CA SER A 119 14.70 19.11 9.16
C SER A 119 14.09 17.71 9.22
N LYS A 120 12.98 17.48 8.50
CA LYS A 120 12.36 16.15 8.40
C LYS A 120 13.26 15.18 7.63
N LEU A 121 13.84 15.60 6.51
CA LEU A 121 14.74 14.77 5.70
C LEU A 121 16.02 14.40 6.46
N GLU A 122 16.59 15.31 7.24
CA GLU A 122 17.75 14.99 8.10
C GLU A 122 17.43 13.97 9.20
N LYS A 123 16.19 13.93 9.69
CA LYS A 123 15.74 12.88 10.62
C LYS A 123 15.52 11.56 9.89
N ALA A 124 14.86 11.58 8.74
CA ALA A 124 14.66 10.39 7.90
C ALA A 124 15.99 9.73 7.51
N LYS A 125 17.00 10.54 7.15
CA LYS A 125 18.36 10.09 6.87
C LYS A 125 18.99 9.30 8.03
N LYS A 126 18.73 9.72 9.28
CA LYS A 126 19.22 9.01 10.49
C LYS A 126 18.50 7.70 10.73
N LEU A 127 17.22 7.61 10.37
CA LEU A 127 16.45 6.36 10.46
C LEU A 127 16.85 5.36 9.36
N ASN A 128 17.28 5.87 8.20
CA ASN A 128 17.73 5.10 7.04
C ASN A 128 16.80 3.93 6.67
N ARG A 129 15.50 4.21 6.65
CA ARG A 129 14.46 3.21 6.37
C ARG A 129 13.48 3.81 5.39
N MET A 130 12.92 2.98 4.52
CA MET A 130 11.72 3.28 3.76
C MET A 130 10.87 2.02 3.64
N TRP A 131 9.56 2.24 3.47
CA TRP A 131 8.68 1.21 2.96
C TRP A 131 8.14 1.68 1.61
N TYR A 132 7.76 0.74 0.75
CA TYR A 132 6.92 1.08 -0.39
C TYR A 132 5.86 0.02 -0.60
N PHE A 133 4.67 0.49 -0.97
CA PHE A 133 3.53 -0.35 -1.30
C PHE A 133 3.36 -0.36 -2.80
N ARG A 134 3.40 -1.55 -3.38
CA ARG A 134 3.24 -1.78 -4.81
C ARG A 134 1.89 -2.38 -5.10
N ARG A 135 1.26 -1.87 -6.15
CA ARG A 135 0.01 -2.39 -6.67
C ARG A 135 0.18 -2.81 -8.12
N SER A 136 -0.21 -4.04 -8.43
CA SER A 136 -0.26 -4.54 -9.81
C SER A 136 -1.49 -4.03 -10.57
N ALA A 137 -1.39 -3.89 -11.89
CA ALA A 137 -2.54 -3.56 -12.72
C ALA A 137 -3.65 -4.63 -12.63
N GLY A 138 -4.91 -4.20 -12.75
CA GLY A 138 -6.08 -5.09 -12.76
C GLY A 138 -6.61 -5.52 -11.39
N GLN A 139 -6.10 -4.93 -10.30
CA GLN A 139 -6.63 -5.17 -8.96
C GLN A 139 -8.05 -4.58 -8.80
N PRO A 140 -8.87 -5.15 -7.91
CA PRO A 140 -10.19 -4.61 -7.55
C PRO A 140 -10.11 -3.15 -7.08
N GLY A 141 -11.20 -2.41 -7.25
CA GLY A 141 -11.35 -1.03 -6.81
C GLY A 141 -10.95 -0.83 -5.35
N ILE A 142 -11.42 -1.72 -4.47
CA ILE A 142 -11.09 -1.64 -3.04
C ILE A 142 -9.58 -1.82 -2.77
N ILE A 143 -8.89 -2.68 -3.50
CA ILE A 143 -7.43 -2.87 -3.38
C ILE A 143 -6.68 -1.66 -3.96
N ASN A 144 -7.18 -1.10 -5.07
CA ASN A 144 -6.61 0.11 -5.68
C ASN A 144 -6.63 1.30 -4.72
N ILE A 145 -7.62 1.39 -3.84
CA ILE A 145 -7.69 2.44 -2.81
C ILE A 145 -6.87 2.05 -1.58
N SER A 146 -6.98 0.81 -1.15
CA SER A 146 -6.44 0.40 0.14
C SER A 146 -4.91 0.49 0.20
N TYR A 147 -4.18 0.21 -0.88
CA TYR A 147 -2.72 0.23 -0.81
C TYR A 147 -2.14 1.62 -0.45
N GLY A 148 -2.72 2.69 -1.01
CA GLY A 148 -2.32 4.05 -0.66
C GLY A 148 -2.75 4.46 0.74
N ILE A 149 -3.94 4.04 1.18
CA ILE A 149 -4.41 4.33 2.54
C ILE A 149 -3.58 3.57 3.60
N ILE A 150 -3.14 2.34 3.30
CA ILE A 150 -2.22 1.60 4.18
C ILE A 150 -0.88 2.34 4.25
N GLY A 151 -0.33 2.79 3.11
CA GLY A 151 0.86 3.65 3.07
C GLY A 151 0.69 4.93 3.91
N ALA A 152 -0.45 5.61 3.79
CA ALA A 152 -0.77 6.80 4.58
C ALA A 152 -0.83 6.53 6.09
N SER A 153 -1.29 5.34 6.48
CA SER A 153 -1.32 4.90 7.88
C SER A 153 0.08 4.69 8.44
N VAL A 154 0.98 4.08 7.65
CA VAL A 154 2.41 3.96 8.01
C VAL A 154 3.04 5.35 8.14
N ALA A 155 2.73 6.27 7.22
CA ALA A 155 3.20 7.65 7.29
C ALA A 155 2.68 8.36 8.54
N GLU A 156 1.40 8.24 8.89
CA GLU A 156 0.84 8.86 10.10
C GLU A 156 1.53 8.37 11.38
N LEU A 157 1.71 7.05 11.52
CA LEU A 157 2.36 6.44 12.69
C LEU A 157 3.83 6.88 12.84
N THR A 158 4.50 7.16 11.73
CA THR A 158 5.93 7.48 11.68
C THR A 158 6.22 8.98 11.49
N SER A 159 5.16 9.80 11.40
CA SER A 159 5.23 11.18 10.88
C SER A 159 5.98 11.27 9.55
N GLY A 160 5.85 10.23 8.73
CA GLY A 160 6.56 10.02 7.49
C GLY A 160 6.02 10.85 6.33
N ILE A 161 6.81 10.88 5.27
CA ILE A 161 6.51 11.58 4.02
C ILE A 161 6.15 10.52 2.97
N LEU A 162 5.04 10.75 2.27
CA LEU A 162 4.62 9.93 1.13
C LEU A 162 5.16 10.50 -0.18
N SER A 163 5.55 9.62 -1.10
CA SER A 163 5.96 9.96 -2.46
C SER A 163 5.52 8.90 -3.46
N SER A 164 5.37 9.30 -4.72
CA SER A 164 5.15 8.39 -5.85
C SER A 164 5.63 9.06 -7.14
N THR A 165 6.49 8.38 -7.87
CA THR A 165 7.02 8.87 -9.16
C THR A 165 6.55 8.05 -10.36
N ASP A 166 5.82 6.95 -10.14
CA ASP A 166 5.44 5.99 -11.20
C ASP A 166 3.93 5.96 -11.51
N GLY A 167 3.19 6.94 -11.00
CA GLY A 167 1.78 7.15 -11.33
C GLY A 167 0.79 6.43 -10.41
N ALA A 168 1.16 6.17 -9.14
CA ALA A 168 0.20 5.72 -8.13
C ALA A 168 -0.97 6.71 -7.94
N TRP A 169 -0.69 8.00 -8.13
CA TRP A 169 -1.64 9.10 -8.27
C TRP A 169 -0.98 10.24 -9.07
N ASP A 170 -1.58 11.43 -9.09
CA ASP A 170 -0.98 12.60 -9.73
C ASP A 170 0.33 13.02 -9.02
N TYR A 171 1.46 12.93 -9.72
CA TYR A 171 2.78 13.24 -9.16
C TYR A 171 2.88 14.68 -8.62
N ARG A 172 2.02 15.60 -9.08
CA ARG A 172 2.03 17.00 -8.65
C ARG A 172 1.57 17.18 -7.20
N GLU A 173 0.88 16.19 -6.64
CA GLU A 173 0.44 16.17 -5.24
C GLU A 173 1.50 15.59 -4.29
N PHE A 174 2.64 15.13 -4.81
CA PHE A 174 3.74 14.59 -3.99
C PHE A 174 4.93 15.55 -3.94
N PRO A 175 5.73 15.49 -2.86
CA PRO A 175 5.51 14.70 -1.64
C PRO A 175 4.38 15.25 -0.76
N ALA A 176 3.80 14.40 0.08
CA ALA A 176 2.71 14.77 0.98
C ALA A 176 2.87 14.15 2.38
N GLU A 177 2.29 14.81 3.39
CA GLU A 177 2.04 14.18 4.71
C GLU A 177 0.75 13.38 4.69
N SER A 178 0.54 12.51 5.69
CA SER A 178 -0.58 11.57 5.71
C SER A 178 -1.96 12.22 5.65
N ASP A 179 -2.15 13.35 6.34
CA ASP A 179 -3.41 14.09 6.39
C ASP A 179 -3.74 14.77 5.05
N GLU A 180 -2.74 15.41 4.43
CA GLU A 180 -2.86 15.97 3.09
C GLU A 180 -3.17 14.88 2.06
N PHE A 181 -2.41 13.76 2.11
CA PHE A 181 -2.59 12.62 1.22
C PHE A 181 -4.00 12.03 1.30
N LEU A 182 -4.51 11.75 2.50
CA LEU A 182 -5.85 11.17 2.70
C LEU A 182 -6.98 12.11 2.23
N ASN A 183 -6.70 13.41 2.12
CA ASN A 183 -7.66 14.41 1.65
C ASN A 183 -7.78 14.49 0.12
N PHE A 184 -6.73 14.16 -0.65
CA PHE A 184 -6.79 14.17 -2.12
C PHE A 184 -6.82 12.77 -2.75
N TYR A 185 -6.25 11.76 -2.09
CA TYR A 185 -6.02 10.46 -2.70
C TYR A 185 -7.33 9.72 -2.96
N PHE A 186 -7.51 9.25 -4.21
CA PHE A 186 -8.73 8.58 -4.65
C PHE A 186 -10.02 9.38 -4.43
N ARG A 187 -9.92 10.72 -4.40
CA ARG A 187 -11.06 11.65 -4.34
C ARG A 187 -11.33 12.24 -5.73
N PRO A 188 -12.34 11.76 -6.48
CA PRO A 188 -12.57 12.23 -7.84
C PRO A 188 -12.78 13.73 -7.97
N GLU A 189 -13.38 14.35 -6.95
CA GLU A 189 -13.65 15.78 -6.86
C GLU A 189 -12.41 16.64 -6.53
N LYS A 190 -11.29 15.98 -6.13
CA LYS A 190 -10.00 16.62 -5.85
C LYS A 190 -8.94 16.28 -6.88
N ALA A 191 -9.19 15.32 -7.77
CA ALA A 191 -8.24 14.92 -8.79
C ALA A 191 -7.90 16.09 -9.72
N ILE A 192 -6.60 16.28 -10.02
CA ILE A 192 -6.14 17.35 -10.91
C ILE A 192 -6.41 17.02 -12.39
N SER A 193 -6.38 15.74 -12.76
CA SER A 193 -6.67 15.29 -14.12
C SER A 193 -8.01 14.57 -14.22
N ASP A 194 -8.68 14.75 -15.34
CA ASP A 194 -9.94 14.06 -15.65
C ASP A 194 -9.73 12.53 -15.66
N ASP A 195 -8.60 12.04 -16.18
CA ASP A 195 -8.24 10.62 -16.20
C ASP A 195 -8.20 10.01 -14.78
N ASN A 196 -7.59 10.71 -13.82
CA ASN A 196 -7.55 10.26 -12.42
C ASN A 196 -8.94 10.32 -11.77
N ALA A 197 -9.71 11.36 -12.07
CA ALA A 197 -11.08 11.51 -11.57
C ALA A 197 -11.98 10.37 -12.07
N GLU A 198 -11.94 10.07 -13.37
CA GLU A 198 -12.70 8.98 -13.99
C GLU A 198 -12.25 7.62 -13.49
N TRP A 199 -10.95 7.41 -13.35
CA TRP A 199 -10.43 6.14 -12.82
C TRP A 199 -10.87 5.90 -11.37
N ALA A 200 -10.78 6.92 -10.50
CA ALA A 200 -11.25 6.81 -9.12
C ALA A 200 -12.76 6.54 -9.05
N LYS A 201 -13.58 7.24 -9.84
CA LYS A 201 -15.04 6.98 -9.92
C LYS A 201 -15.33 5.53 -10.29
N ARG A 202 -14.72 5.03 -11.38
CA ARG A 202 -14.90 3.64 -11.82
C ARG A 202 -14.51 2.62 -10.75
N CYS A 203 -13.44 2.88 -10.01
CA CYS A 203 -13.04 2.01 -8.92
C CYS A 203 -14.08 2.04 -7.79
N ILE A 204 -14.50 3.23 -7.35
CA ILE A 204 -15.48 3.42 -6.27
C ILE A 204 -16.81 2.75 -6.60
N ASP A 205 -17.32 2.96 -7.82
CA ASP A 205 -18.57 2.36 -8.28
C ASP A 205 -18.54 0.83 -8.26
N GLY A 206 -17.35 0.21 -8.42
CA GLY A 206 -17.16 -1.23 -8.37
C GLY A 206 -17.07 -1.83 -6.97
N ILE A 207 -16.75 -1.04 -5.94
CA ILE A 207 -16.46 -1.56 -4.59
C ILE A 207 -17.67 -2.27 -3.97
N GLU A 208 -18.88 -1.73 -4.14
CA GLU A 208 -20.06 -2.31 -3.51
C GLU A 208 -20.29 -3.75 -3.99
N GLU A 209 -20.13 -3.99 -5.31
CA GLU A 209 -20.21 -5.32 -5.90
C GLU A 209 -19.09 -6.24 -5.42
N GLU A 210 -17.85 -5.73 -5.35
CA GLU A 210 -16.67 -6.45 -4.86
C GLU A 210 -16.89 -6.95 -3.42
N LEU A 211 -17.40 -6.08 -2.54
CA LEU A 211 -17.66 -6.41 -1.14
C LEU A 211 -18.92 -7.28 -0.95
N LEU A 212 -19.88 -7.27 -1.87
CA LEU A 212 -21.11 -8.09 -1.80
C LEU A 212 -20.94 -9.51 -2.34
N ARG A 213 -19.96 -9.73 -3.22
CA ARG A 213 -19.67 -11.05 -3.80
C ARG A 213 -18.25 -11.49 -3.43
N PRO A 214 -17.97 -11.77 -2.14
CA PRO A 214 -16.67 -12.29 -1.76
C PRO A 214 -16.40 -13.56 -2.57
N THR A 215 -15.23 -13.60 -3.21
CA THR A 215 -14.91 -14.67 -4.16
C THR A 215 -14.93 -15.99 -3.41
N MET A 216 -15.83 -16.92 -3.77
CA MET A 216 -15.74 -18.29 -3.24
C MET A 216 -14.37 -18.84 -3.66
N ALA A 217 -13.48 -19.00 -2.69
CA ALA A 217 -12.27 -19.80 -2.89
C ALA A 217 -12.73 -21.13 -3.49
N ILE A 218 -12.26 -21.45 -4.69
CA ILE A 218 -12.51 -22.74 -5.31
C ILE A 218 -11.84 -23.76 -4.40
N VAL A 219 -12.61 -24.35 -3.48
CA VAL A 219 -12.19 -25.54 -2.76
C VAL A 219 -12.11 -26.61 -3.83
N ASN A 220 -10.88 -26.87 -4.27
CA ASN A 220 -10.56 -27.93 -5.20
C ASN A 220 -10.75 -29.27 -4.45
N THR A 221 -12.00 -29.64 -4.20
CA THR A 221 -12.35 -30.97 -3.69
C THR A 221 -12.05 -31.95 -4.82
N GLY A 222 -10.94 -32.67 -4.69
CA GLY A 222 -10.43 -33.61 -5.67
C GLY A 222 -11.41 -34.75 -5.96
N LEU A 223 -12.38 -34.50 -6.83
CA LEU A 223 -13.36 -35.47 -7.32
C LEU A 223 -13.14 -35.78 -8.81
N TRP A 224 -11.91 -36.11 -9.20
CA TRP A 224 -11.57 -36.55 -10.58
C TRP A 224 -10.68 -37.80 -10.61
N SER A 225 -10.96 -38.81 -9.77
CA SER A 225 -10.30 -40.12 -9.86
C SER A 225 -11.24 -41.31 -10.10
N LYS A 226 -12.50 -41.09 -10.46
CA LYS A 226 -13.39 -42.15 -10.96
C LYS A 226 -14.01 -41.72 -12.27
N ILE A 227 -13.40 -42.13 -13.38
CA ILE A 227 -13.96 -42.55 -14.69
C ILE A 227 -12.78 -42.65 -15.65
N LYS A 228 -11.94 -43.68 -15.50
CA LYS A 228 -11.12 -44.24 -16.59
C LYS A 228 -10.90 -45.71 -16.30
N GLY A 229 -11.91 -46.50 -16.65
CA GLY A 229 -11.88 -47.94 -16.50
C GLY A 229 -13.14 -48.57 -17.07
N LEU A 230 -13.58 -48.12 -18.25
CA LEU A 230 -14.71 -48.70 -18.99
C LEU A 230 -14.63 -48.28 -20.46
N PHE A 231 -13.56 -48.69 -21.15
CA PHE A 231 -13.65 -49.05 -22.57
C PHE A 231 -12.70 -50.24 -22.77
N LYS A 232 -13.31 -51.38 -23.12
CA LYS A 232 -12.66 -52.62 -23.55
C LYS A 232 -12.08 -52.44 -24.95
#